data_AF-A0A6C0B0I8-F1
#
_entry.id   AF-A0A6C0B0I8-F1
#
_cell.length_a   1.000
_cell.length_b   1.000
_cell.length_c   1.000
_cell.angle_alpha   90.00
_cell.angle_beta   90.00
_cell.angle_gamma   90.00
#
_symmetry.space_group_name_H-M   'P 1'
#
loop_
_entity.id
_entity.type
_entity.pdbx_description
1 polymer ?
#
loop_
_entity_poly.entity_id
_entity_poly.type
_entity_poly.pdbx_seq_one_letter_code
_entity_poly.pdbx_strand_id
1 'polypeptide(L)'
;MSATRCTEEIDFFNYSEFSVMLDFWIKDSNRLQSLLVKSCETCHLKSSIGEWHIHSMFPTEYKEHRIPWIERGFGEHRYIGKFRSDPCASGNYSWMDDAQVFSCVYASPQSDDKYGLVIFTLLP
;
A
#
# COMPACT_ATOMS: atom_id res chain seq x y z
N MET A 1 5.82 7.35 -30.07
CA MET A 1 6.15 6.78 -28.76
C MET A 1 4.89 6.78 -27.94
N SER A 2 4.30 5.60 -27.69
CA SER A 2 3.10 5.48 -26.87
C SER A 2 3.53 5.71 -25.42
N ALA A 3 3.04 6.77 -24.78
CA ALA A 3 3.20 6.93 -23.35
C ALA A 3 2.45 5.77 -22.68
N THR A 4 3.19 4.85 -22.06
CA THR A 4 2.60 3.85 -21.16
C THR A 4 1.87 4.66 -20.09
N ARG A 5 0.54 4.65 -20.12
CA ARG A 5 -0.26 5.32 -19.10
C ARG A 5 -0.07 4.50 -17.83
N CYS A 6 0.87 4.89 -16.99
CA CYS A 6 0.97 4.34 -15.64
C CYS A 6 -0.37 4.57 -14.95
N THR A 7 -0.93 3.52 -14.36
CA THR A 7 -2.17 3.60 -13.61
C THR A 7 -1.94 4.44 -12.35
N GLU A 8 -2.26 5.74 -12.39
CA GLU A 8 -2.03 6.65 -11.26
C GLU A 8 -3.01 6.41 -10.10
N GLU A 9 -3.98 5.50 -10.23
CA GLU A 9 -5.13 5.35 -9.32
C GLU A 9 -5.39 3.88 -8.94
N ILE A 10 -5.63 3.63 -7.66
CA ILE A 10 -5.99 2.30 -7.14
C ILE A 10 -7.08 2.37 -6.05
N ASP A 11 -7.79 1.27 -5.86
CA ASP A 11 -8.39 0.94 -4.56
C ASP A 11 -7.43 0.09 -3.74
N PHE A 12 -7.10 0.55 -2.55
CA PHE A 12 -6.39 -0.25 -1.57
C PHE A 12 -7.36 -0.77 -0.53
N PHE A 13 -7.39 -2.09 -0.35
CA PHE A 13 -8.17 -2.75 0.70
C PHE A 13 -7.23 -3.36 1.74
N ASN A 14 -7.32 -2.86 2.97
CA ASN A 14 -6.63 -3.44 4.12
C ASN A 14 -7.44 -4.59 4.69
N TYR A 15 -7.20 -5.81 4.20
CA TYR A 15 -7.78 -7.04 4.72
C TYR A 15 -6.94 -7.69 5.82
N SER A 16 -6.11 -6.91 6.51
CA SER A 16 -5.41 -7.36 7.71
C SER A 16 -6.14 -6.88 8.97
N GLU A 17 -5.81 -7.50 10.10
CA GLU A 17 -6.27 -7.05 11.43
C GLU A 17 -5.53 -5.80 11.94
N PHE A 18 -4.51 -5.34 11.20
CA PHE A 18 -3.66 -4.23 11.60
C PHE A 18 -3.99 -2.99 10.78
N SER A 19 -3.98 -1.81 11.41
CA SER A 19 -3.89 -0.57 10.63
C SER A 19 -2.52 -0.46 9.98
N VAL A 20 -2.44 0.24 8.85
CA VAL A 20 -1.19 0.57 8.16
C VAL A 20 -1.18 2.04 7.76
N MET A 21 0.01 2.57 7.53
CA MET A 21 0.21 3.84 6.85
C MET A 21 0.55 3.59 5.38
N LEU A 22 -0.04 4.38 4.49
CA LEU A 22 0.25 4.41 3.08
C LEU A 22 0.85 5.74 2.67
N ASP A 23 2.05 5.67 2.12
CA ASP A 23 2.75 6.82 1.58
C ASP A 23 2.62 6.85 0.05
N PHE A 24 2.28 8.00 -0.51
CA PHE A 24 2.16 8.22 -1.95
C PHE A 24 2.47 9.65 -2.37
N TRP A 25 2.84 9.85 -3.64
CA TRP A 25 3.20 11.17 -4.17
C TRP A 25 1.97 11.91 -4.68
N ILE A 26 1.78 13.15 -4.20
CA ILE A 26 0.68 14.00 -4.66
C ILE A 26 0.97 14.50 -6.07
N LYS A 27 -0.05 14.57 -6.92
CA LYS A 27 0.04 15.15 -8.27
C LYS A 27 0.46 16.62 -8.22
N ASP A 28 1.33 17.00 -9.16
CA ASP A 28 1.88 18.35 -9.29
C ASP A 28 2.61 18.85 -8.03
N SER A 29 3.10 17.92 -7.20
CA SER A 29 3.86 18.21 -5.99
C SER A 29 5.06 17.28 -5.85
N ASN A 30 6.14 17.78 -5.27
CA ASN A 30 7.27 16.97 -4.81
C ASN A 30 7.07 16.48 -3.37
N ARG A 31 5.82 16.36 -2.92
CA ARG A 31 5.46 16.00 -1.54
C ARG A 31 4.90 14.59 -1.49
N LEU A 32 5.37 13.85 -0.49
CA LEU A 32 4.80 12.60 -0.05
C LEU A 32 3.64 12.88 0.91
N GLN A 33 2.54 12.17 0.74
CA GLN A 33 1.40 12.18 1.65
C GLN A 33 1.26 10.82 2.29
N SER A 34 1.03 10.81 3.60
CA SER A 34 0.75 9.61 4.38
C SER A 34 -0.75 9.53 4.68
N LEU A 35 -1.33 8.35 4.52
CA LEU A 35 -2.71 8.06 4.89
C LEU A 35 -2.76 6.86 5.84
N LEU A 36 -3.41 7.02 6.98
CA LEU A 36 -3.77 5.90 7.84
C LEU A 36 -4.90 5.11 7.19
N VAL A 37 -4.71 3.80 7.05
CA VAL A 37 -5.75 2.86 6.60
C VAL A 37 -5.98 1.83 7.70
N LYS A 38 -7.18 1.85 8.27
CA LYS A 38 -7.60 0.96 9.35
C LYS A 38 -7.84 -0.45 8.84
N SER A 39 -7.91 -1.39 9.78
CA SER A 39 -8.33 -2.76 9.49
C SER A 39 -9.71 -2.76 8.81
N CYS A 40 -9.85 -3.58 7.77
CA CYS A 40 -11.04 -3.71 6.93
C CYS A 40 -11.49 -2.41 6.23
N GLU A 41 -10.60 -1.43 6.09
CA GLU A 41 -10.87 -0.19 5.37
C GLU A 41 -10.46 -0.31 3.90
N THR A 42 -11.27 0.28 3.01
CA THR A 42 -10.92 0.50 1.61
C THR A 42 -10.69 1.99 1.39
N CYS A 43 -9.60 2.35 0.73
CA CYS A 43 -9.33 3.73 0.34
C CYS A 43 -8.96 3.82 -1.13
N HIS A 44 -9.49 4.85 -1.79
CA HIS A 44 -9.10 5.20 -3.15
C HIS A 44 -7.88 6.12 -3.08
N LEU A 45 -6.81 5.74 -3.77
CA LEU A 45 -5.54 6.45 -3.74
C LEU A 45 -5.09 6.84 -5.12
N LYS A 46 -4.52 8.04 -5.20
CA LYS A 46 -3.92 8.56 -6.42
C LYS A 46 -2.46 8.93 -6.16
N SER A 47 -1.55 8.32 -6.91
CA SER A 47 -0.11 8.60 -6.86
C SER A 47 0.36 9.14 -8.21
N SER A 48 1.07 10.27 -8.18
CA SER A 48 1.59 10.92 -9.39
C SER A 48 2.66 10.12 -10.12
N ILE A 49 3.25 9.14 -9.44
CA ILE A 49 4.27 8.23 -10.00
C ILE A 49 3.80 6.77 -10.04
N GLY A 50 2.55 6.52 -9.64
CA GLY A 50 1.98 5.17 -9.58
C GLY A 50 2.75 4.21 -8.68
N GLU A 51 3.31 4.70 -7.57
CA GLU A 51 3.99 3.94 -6.51
C GLU A 51 3.42 4.34 -5.14
N TRP A 52 3.27 3.34 -4.27
CA TRP A 52 2.75 3.48 -2.90
C TRP A 52 3.55 2.61 -1.95
N HIS A 53 3.80 3.09 -0.74
CA HIS A 53 4.57 2.37 0.28
C HIS A 53 3.67 2.04 1.46
N ILE A 54 3.80 0.84 2.02
CA ILE A 54 3.07 0.36 3.19
C ILE A 54 4.04 0.26 4.37
N HIS A 55 3.67 0.86 5.50
CA HIS A 55 4.48 0.79 6.71
C HIS A 55 3.62 0.89 7.99
N SER A 56 4.21 0.54 9.13
CA SER A 56 3.61 0.65 10.47
C SER A 56 4.21 1.80 11.30
N MET A 57 4.83 2.77 10.64
CA MET A 57 5.39 3.95 11.31
C MET A 57 4.30 5.00 11.51
N PHE A 58 3.61 4.93 12.63
CA PHE A 58 2.52 5.84 12.97
C PHE A 58 3.05 7.16 13.55
N PRO A 59 2.57 8.32 13.09
CA PRO A 59 2.86 9.60 13.73
C PRO A 59 2.19 9.66 15.12
N THR A 60 2.56 10.67 15.93
CA THR A 60 2.21 10.73 17.36
C THR A 60 0.69 10.69 17.60
N GLU A 61 -0.08 11.29 16.69
CA GLU A 61 -1.53 11.33 16.67
C GLU A 61 -2.20 9.97 16.41
N TYR A 62 -1.47 8.96 15.93
CA TYR A 62 -1.98 7.62 15.60
C TYR A 62 -1.28 6.50 16.39
N LYS A 63 -0.64 6.84 17.51
CA LYS A 63 0.18 5.92 18.31
C LYS A 63 -0.58 4.68 18.80
N GLU A 64 -1.88 4.76 18.99
CA GLU A 64 -2.74 3.65 19.43
C GLU A 64 -2.75 2.50 18.42
N HIS A 65 -2.59 2.80 17.13
CA HIS A 65 -2.53 1.81 16.07
C HIS A 65 -1.25 0.97 16.09
N ARG A 66 -0.24 1.41 16.86
CA ARG A 66 1.02 0.70 17.07
C ARG A 66 0.90 -0.46 18.05
N ILE A 67 -0.03 -0.39 19.01
CA ILE A 67 -0.14 -1.38 20.09
C ILE A 67 -0.33 -2.80 19.52
N PRO A 68 -1.28 -3.05 18.59
CA PRO A 68 -1.47 -4.39 18.03
C PRO A 68 -0.23 -4.93 17.31
N TRP A 69 0.55 -4.07 16.64
CA TRP A 69 1.81 -4.45 15.98
C TRP A 69 2.85 -4.94 16.99
N ILE A 70 2.98 -4.26 18.13
CA ILE A 70 3.93 -4.62 19.20
C ILE A 70 3.49 -5.92 19.87
N GLU A 71 2.20 -6.05 20.22
CA GLU A 71 1.66 -7.23 20.90
C GLU A 71 1.80 -8.51 20.06
N ARG A 72 1.80 -8.39 18.72
CA ARG A 72 2.05 -9.49 17.78
C ARG A 72 3.53 -9.74 17.47
N GLY A 73 4.45 -9.01 18.11
CA GLY A 73 5.89 -9.23 17.98
C GLY A 73 6.52 -8.61 16.72
N PHE A 74 5.77 -7.80 15.97
CA PHE A 74 6.33 -7.06 14.83
C PHE A 74 7.13 -5.83 15.29
N GLY A 75 6.86 -5.32 16.49
CA GLY A 75 7.59 -4.20 17.05
C GLY A 75 7.09 -2.85 16.54
N GLU A 76 7.98 -1.87 16.61
CA GLU A 76 7.60 -0.47 16.79
C GLU A 76 7.50 0.36 15.51
N HIS A 77 8.33 0.05 14.52
CA HIS A 77 8.46 0.77 13.26
C HIS A 77 8.91 -0.24 12.20
N ARG A 78 8.06 -0.53 11.21
CA ARG A 78 8.45 -1.35 10.08
C ARG A 78 8.03 -0.74 8.77
N TYR A 79 8.95 -0.76 7.82
CA TYR A 79 8.58 -0.79 6.42
C TYR A 79 8.07 -2.19 6.10
N ILE A 80 6.88 -2.29 5.50
CA ILE A 80 6.22 -3.58 5.24
C ILE A 80 6.41 -3.96 3.77
N GLY A 81 6.27 -2.97 2.88
CA GLY A 81 6.44 -3.19 1.46
C GLY A 81 6.07 -1.97 0.63
N LYS A 82 6.01 -2.16 -0.69
CA LYS A 82 5.47 -1.21 -1.64
C LYS A 82 4.80 -1.92 -2.78
N PHE A 83 3.96 -1.19 -3.49
CA PHE A 83 3.36 -1.68 -4.73
C PHE A 83 3.31 -0.56 -5.76
N ARG A 84 3.19 -0.99 -7.02
CA ARG A 84 3.16 -0.13 -8.19
C ARG A 84 1.98 -0.47 -9.07
N SER A 85 1.59 0.56 -9.80
CA SER A 85 0.58 0.53 -10.84
C SER A 85 0.96 -0.35 -12.02
N ASP A 86 2.22 -0.28 -12.41
CA ASP A 86 2.84 -1.13 -13.40
C ASP A 86 3.85 -2.07 -12.73
N PRO A 87 3.94 -3.33 -13.19
CA PRO A 87 4.91 -4.26 -12.65
C PRO A 87 6.32 -3.75 -12.94
N CYS A 88 7.23 -3.94 -11.98
CA CYS A 88 8.64 -3.63 -12.21
C CYS A 88 9.24 -4.59 -13.26
N ALA A 89 10.51 -4.39 -13.65
CA ALA A 89 11.18 -5.23 -14.64
C ALA A 89 11.20 -6.74 -14.30
N SER A 90 11.02 -7.11 -13.02
CA SER A 90 10.89 -8.51 -12.60
C SER A 90 9.46 -9.06 -12.68
N GLY A 91 8.50 -8.29 -13.18
CA GLY A 91 7.08 -8.67 -13.28
C GLY A 91 6.26 -8.48 -12.01
N ASN A 92 6.86 -7.97 -10.92
CA ASN A 92 6.18 -7.85 -9.62
C ASN A 92 5.46 -6.51 -9.48
N TYR A 93 4.16 -6.57 -9.15
CA TYR A 93 3.34 -5.42 -8.77
C TYR A 93 3.59 -4.97 -7.34
N SER A 94 3.99 -5.88 -6.47
CA SER A 94 4.25 -5.62 -5.06
C SER A 94 5.57 -6.23 -4.63
N TRP A 95 6.25 -5.54 -3.72
CA TRP A 95 7.39 -6.04 -2.99
C TRP A 95 7.02 -5.99 -1.51
N MET A 96 7.14 -7.13 -0.82
CA MET A 96 6.96 -7.22 0.64
C MET A 96 8.30 -7.58 1.28
N ASP A 97 8.76 -6.79 2.25
CA ASP A 97 9.98 -7.11 2.99
C ASP A 97 9.74 -8.30 3.94
N ASP A 98 8.54 -8.36 4.49
CA ASP A 98 8.04 -9.47 5.31
C ASP A 98 7.11 -10.39 4.48
N ALA A 99 7.55 -10.83 3.29
CA ALA A 99 6.74 -11.65 2.36
C ALA A 99 6.27 -13.02 2.91
N GLN A 100 6.83 -13.46 4.05
CA GLN A 100 6.39 -14.66 4.77
C GLN A 100 5.25 -14.38 5.75
N VAL A 101 4.97 -13.10 6.04
CA VAL A 101 3.96 -12.66 7.02
C VAL A 101 2.81 -11.95 6.33
N PHE A 102 3.12 -11.10 5.35
CA PHE A 102 2.13 -10.29 4.65
C PHE A 102 2.11 -10.58 3.16
N SER A 103 0.93 -10.42 2.57
CA SER A 103 0.74 -10.47 1.13
C SER A 103 0.03 -9.22 0.65
N CYS A 104 0.36 -8.82 -0.57
CA CYS A 104 -0.25 -7.71 -1.27
C CYS A 104 -0.59 -8.22 -2.67
N VAL A 105 -1.88 -8.35 -2.96
CA VAL A 105 -2.36 -8.95 -4.21
C VAL A 105 -2.93 -7.86 -5.08
N TYR A 106 -2.40 -7.75 -6.30
CA TYR A 106 -2.98 -6.91 -7.35
C TYR A 106 -4.05 -7.69 -8.11
N ALA A 107 -5.27 -7.17 -8.14
CA ALA A 107 -6.36 -7.65 -8.95
C ALA A 107 -6.72 -6.56 -9.98
N SER A 108 -6.51 -6.85 -11.25
CA SER A 108 -7.00 -5.99 -12.33
C SER A 108 -8.51 -6.20 -12.49
N PRO A 109 -9.36 -5.17 -12.29
CA PRO A 109 -10.75 -5.25 -12.70
C PRO A 109 -10.79 -5.41 -14.21
N GLN A 110 -11.43 -6.49 -14.67
CA GLN A 110 -11.41 -7.00 -16.06
C GLN A 110 -11.96 -6.06 -17.15
N SER A 111 -12.22 -4.77 -16.86
CA SER A 111 -12.91 -3.86 -17.78
C SER A 111 -12.35 -2.44 -17.89
N ASP A 112 -11.34 -2.03 -17.11
CA ASP A 112 -10.77 -0.67 -17.25
C ASP A 112 -9.28 -0.66 -16.88
N ASP A 113 -8.41 -0.50 -17.89
CA ASP A 113 -6.93 -0.51 -17.75
C ASP A 113 -6.39 0.64 -16.88
N LYS A 114 -7.26 1.49 -16.33
CA LYS A 114 -6.91 2.68 -15.54
C LYS A 114 -7.06 2.50 -14.04
N TYR A 115 -7.48 1.32 -13.59
CA TYR A 115 -7.82 1.09 -12.19
C TYR A 115 -7.27 -0.23 -11.68
N GLY A 116 -6.62 -0.22 -10.53
CA GLY A 116 -6.14 -1.44 -9.87
C GLY A 116 -6.79 -1.64 -8.50
N LEU A 117 -7.10 -2.87 -8.13
CA LEU A 117 -7.43 -3.23 -6.75
C LEU A 117 -6.21 -3.88 -6.11
N VAL A 118 -5.80 -3.36 -4.96
CA VAL A 118 -4.69 -3.89 -4.15
C VAL A 118 -5.24 -4.37 -2.83
N ILE A 119 -5.04 -5.66 -2.52
CA ILE A 119 -5.52 -6.28 -1.29
C ILE A 119 -4.31 -6.61 -0.41
N PHE A 120 -4.19 -5.94 0.73
CA PHE A 120 -3.18 -6.24 1.75
C PHE A 120 -3.75 -7.19 2.80
N THR A 121 -3.04 -8.26 3.13
CA THR A 121 -3.52 -9.28 4.06
C THR A 121 -2.39 -9.92 4.86
N LEU A 122 -2.76 -10.53 5.99
CA LEU A 122 -1.87 -11.38 6.77
C LEU A 122 -1.92 -12.80 6.19
N LEU A 123 -0.76 -13.42 6.00
CA LEU A 123 -0.68 -14.82 5.58
C LEU A 123 -1.08 -15.76 6.73
N PRO A 124 -1.74 -16.89 6.43
CA PRO A 124 -2.17 -17.87 7.43
C PRO A 124 -1.00 -18.60 8.10
#